data_AF-A0AB35BI64-F1
#
_entry.id   AF-A0AB35BI64-F1
#
_cell.length_a   1.000
_cell.length_b   1.000
_cell.length_c   1.000
_cell.angle_alpha   90.00
_cell.angle_beta   90.00
_cell.angle_gamma   90.00
#
_symmetry.space_group_name_H-M   'P 1'
#
loop_
_entity.id
_entity.type
_entity.pdbx_description
1 polymer ?
#
loop_
_entity_poly.entity_id
_entity_poly.type
_entity_poly.pdbx_seq_one_letter_code
_entity_poly.pdbx_strand_id
1 'polypeptide(L)'
;MGAVLVPNEVTDQEQYLAEVLEKFSEHREVDRYVEYTREQLIAKERTEIEEYRDGRYAMYLADPAGYAKEWMNPQHLAYLSAPESDQSGFAFKLTKIDDAEWLYEEATKCYDAEDIGEDGEVYSTYNPDSRWDWWVVGGRWEDVYRDSQCEPVAELVTVLAETKAALERGDQLRSAPQEGHPGEEPERRLPWWFPSHLVTLRGDDGEADWIAVCRTGWFGFHDRDMTEAEWIDHLLQMLEGVAAQVVYIDFHN
;
A
#
# COMPACT_ATOMS: atom_id res chain seq x y z
N MET A 1 -8.16 -6.66 -0.04
CA MET A 1 -8.47 -7.60 1.07
C MET A 1 -7.33 -7.55 2.07
N GLY A 2 -7.67 -7.60 3.34
CA GLY A 2 -6.74 -8.10 4.34
C GLY A 2 -7.47 -8.57 5.57
N ALA A 3 -6.74 -8.65 6.68
CA ALA A 3 -7.19 -9.33 7.88
C ALA A 3 -7.22 -8.38 9.07
N VAL A 4 -8.16 -8.60 9.99
CA VAL A 4 -8.23 -7.92 11.28
C VAL A 4 -8.28 -8.97 12.38
N LEU A 5 -7.44 -8.80 13.40
CA LEU A 5 -7.46 -9.67 14.57
C LEU A 5 -8.57 -9.23 15.52
N VAL A 6 -9.50 -10.15 15.82
CA VAL A 6 -10.64 -9.91 16.71
C VAL A 6 -10.53 -10.82 17.93
N PRO A 7 -10.45 -10.29 19.17
CA PRO A 7 -10.33 -11.12 20.37
C PRO A 7 -11.46 -12.13 20.48
N ASN A 8 -11.16 -13.33 20.97
CA ASN A 8 -12.13 -14.44 21.03
C ASN A 8 -13.38 -14.12 21.86
N GLU A 9 -13.28 -13.20 22.81
CA GLU A 9 -14.35 -12.74 23.69
C GLU A 9 -15.30 -11.73 23.05
N VAL A 10 -14.95 -11.16 21.89
CA VAL A 10 -15.80 -10.21 21.17
C VAL A 10 -17.01 -10.94 20.61
N THR A 11 -18.20 -10.52 21.04
CA THR A 11 -19.47 -11.07 20.57
C THR A 11 -20.12 -10.25 19.46
N ASP A 12 -19.83 -8.95 19.40
CA ASP A 12 -20.29 -8.05 18.34
C ASP A 12 -19.10 -7.65 17.47
N GLN A 13 -18.86 -8.43 16.43
CA GLN A 13 -17.71 -8.25 15.56
C GLN A 13 -17.83 -6.98 14.73
N GLU A 14 -19.04 -6.63 14.29
CA GLU A 14 -19.24 -5.45 13.43
C GLU A 14 -18.97 -4.16 14.19
N GLN A 15 -19.48 -4.05 15.42
CA GLN A 15 -19.15 -2.92 16.29
C GLN A 15 -17.65 -2.86 16.58
N TYR A 16 -17.05 -4.00 16.93
CA TYR A 16 -15.62 -4.07 17.24
C TYR A 16 -14.75 -3.64 16.06
N LEU A 17 -15.07 -4.11 14.85
CA LEU A 17 -14.36 -3.72 13.63
C LEU A 17 -14.54 -2.22 13.34
N ALA A 18 -15.73 -1.67 13.53
CA ALA A 18 -15.95 -0.23 13.38
C ALA A 18 -15.04 0.57 14.31
N GLU A 19 -14.92 0.17 15.58
CA GLU A 19 -14.06 0.85 16.58
C GLU A 19 -12.57 0.72 16.23
N VAL A 20 -12.09 -0.48 15.92
CA VAL A 20 -10.68 -0.77 15.60
C VAL A 20 -10.24 -0.11 14.30
N LEU A 21 -11.12 -0.06 13.30
CA LEU A 21 -10.78 0.46 11.98
C LEU A 21 -10.94 1.98 11.90
N GLU A 22 -11.71 2.61 12.77
CA GLU A 22 -12.05 4.05 12.70
C GLU A 22 -10.82 4.95 12.60
N LYS A 23 -9.72 4.60 13.28
CA LYS A 23 -8.45 5.34 13.19
C LYS A 23 -7.91 5.42 11.76
N PHE A 24 -8.23 4.45 10.91
CA PHE A 24 -7.75 4.36 9.53
C PHE A 24 -8.79 4.80 8.50
N SER A 25 -9.94 5.32 8.94
CA SER A 25 -10.99 5.85 8.06
C SER A 25 -10.54 7.14 7.37
N GLU A 26 -10.72 7.25 6.05
CA GLU A 26 -10.50 8.50 5.31
C GLU A 26 -11.46 9.61 5.78
N HIS A 27 -12.65 9.23 6.23
CA HIS A 27 -13.68 10.14 6.71
C HIS A 27 -13.49 10.59 8.16
N ARG A 28 -12.46 10.09 8.85
CA ARG A 28 -12.15 10.55 10.20
C ARG A 28 -11.64 11.99 10.13
N GLU A 29 -12.44 12.93 10.63
CA GLU A 29 -12.01 14.30 10.80
C GLU A 29 -10.90 14.38 11.87
N VAL A 30 -9.81 15.05 11.52
CA VAL A 30 -8.71 15.34 12.44
C VAL A 30 -8.47 16.84 12.52
N ASP A 31 -7.94 17.29 13.66
CA ASP A 31 -7.52 18.69 13.81
C ASP A 31 -6.48 19.04 12.75
N ARG A 32 -6.55 20.27 12.22
CA ARG A 32 -5.57 20.80 11.27
C ARG A 32 -4.15 20.63 11.81
N TYR A 33 -3.28 20.01 11.02
CA TYR A 33 -1.88 19.78 11.38
C TYR A 33 -0.95 20.17 10.23
N VAL A 34 0.33 20.37 10.54
CA VAL A 34 1.36 20.56 9.51
C VAL A 34 1.65 19.20 8.88
N GLU A 35 1.24 19.03 7.62
CA GLU A 35 1.50 17.79 6.86
C GLU A 35 2.95 17.75 6.41
N TYR A 36 3.45 18.86 5.86
CA TYR A 36 4.84 18.99 5.45
C TYR A 36 5.40 20.38 5.78
N THR A 37 6.64 20.42 6.25
CA THR A 37 7.43 21.66 6.21
C THR A 37 7.86 21.97 4.78
N ARG A 38 8.28 23.21 4.56
CA ARG A 38 8.86 23.65 3.29
C ARG A 38 10.00 22.73 2.81
N GLU A 39 10.92 22.39 3.70
CA GLU A 39 12.05 21.51 3.39
C GLU A 39 11.59 20.09 3.04
N GLN A 40 10.54 19.59 3.72
CA GLN A 40 9.97 18.28 3.43
C GLN A 40 9.28 18.25 2.06
N LEU A 41 8.55 19.30 1.67
CA LEU A 41 7.96 19.42 0.33
C LEU A 41 9.02 19.40 -0.77
N ILE A 42 10.09 20.19 -0.61
CA ILE A 42 11.21 20.23 -1.56
C ILE A 42 11.89 18.86 -1.67
N ALA A 43 12.12 18.19 -0.53
CA ALA A 43 12.73 16.87 -0.51
C ALA A 43 11.82 15.81 -1.15
N LYS A 44 10.51 15.87 -0.91
CA LYS A 44 9.51 14.99 -1.49
C LYS A 44 9.43 15.15 -3.02
N GLU A 45 9.26 16.37 -3.53
CA GLU A 45 9.22 16.63 -4.98
C GLU A 45 10.51 16.18 -5.68
N ARG A 46 11.67 16.45 -5.06
CA ARG A 46 12.96 15.96 -5.57
C ARG A 46 12.95 14.43 -5.66
N THR A 47 12.54 13.75 -4.60
CA THR A 47 12.49 12.28 -4.55
C THR A 47 11.57 11.73 -5.64
N GLU A 48 10.39 12.32 -5.83
CA GLU A 48 9.44 11.90 -6.87
C GLU A 48 10.00 12.07 -8.29
N ILE A 49 10.70 13.18 -8.55
CA ILE A 49 11.40 13.39 -9.82
C ILE A 49 12.49 12.33 -10.03
N GLU A 50 13.29 12.02 -9.00
CA GLU A 50 14.35 11.01 -9.08
C GLU A 50 13.79 9.60 -9.29
N GLU A 51 12.76 9.22 -8.57
CA GLU A 51 12.10 7.92 -8.74
C GLU A 51 11.47 7.78 -10.13
N TYR A 52 10.84 8.84 -10.64
CA TYR A 52 10.29 8.83 -11.99
C TYR A 52 11.40 8.75 -13.05
N ARG A 53 12.53 9.45 -12.83
CA ARG A 53 13.73 9.40 -13.68
C ARG A 53 14.25 7.98 -13.77
N ASP A 54 14.46 7.34 -12.62
CA ASP A 54 15.11 6.03 -12.53
C ASP A 54 14.16 4.87 -12.86
N GLY A 55 12.85 5.10 -12.79
CA GLY A 55 11.81 4.16 -13.20
C GLY A 55 11.31 4.41 -14.62
N ARG A 56 10.15 5.09 -14.74
CA ARG A 56 9.40 5.21 -16.00
C ARG A 56 10.18 5.91 -17.11
N TYR A 57 10.92 6.97 -16.78
CA TYR A 57 11.68 7.70 -17.79
C TYR A 57 12.87 6.89 -18.32
N ALA A 58 13.61 6.19 -17.45
CA ALA A 58 14.66 5.28 -17.87
C ALA A 58 14.16 4.17 -18.79
N MET A 59 13.00 3.57 -18.49
CA MET A 59 12.34 2.60 -19.37
C MET A 59 12.02 3.19 -20.74
N TYR A 60 11.46 4.40 -20.77
CA TYR A 60 11.18 5.12 -22.02
C TYR A 60 12.45 5.40 -22.83
N LEU A 61 13.53 5.86 -22.19
CA LEU A 61 14.80 6.15 -22.88
C LEU A 61 15.46 4.88 -23.46
N ALA A 62 15.28 3.72 -22.80
CA ALA A 62 15.85 2.45 -23.24
C ALA A 62 15.20 1.90 -24.53
N ASP A 63 13.87 2.01 -24.64
CA ASP A 63 13.11 1.65 -25.86
C ASP A 63 11.85 2.51 -26.03
N PRO A 64 11.96 3.71 -26.64
CA PRO A 64 10.82 4.60 -26.82
C PRO A 64 9.68 3.98 -27.64
N ALA A 65 10.02 3.15 -28.63
CA ALA A 65 9.04 2.55 -29.54
C ALA A 65 8.29 1.38 -28.89
N GLY A 66 8.98 0.58 -28.07
CA GLY A 66 8.37 -0.46 -27.23
C GLY A 66 7.50 0.15 -26.14
N TYR A 67 8.02 1.14 -25.41
CA TYR A 67 7.29 1.84 -24.35
C TYR A 67 5.98 2.46 -24.86
N ALA A 68 6.00 3.12 -26.03
CA ALA A 68 4.80 3.72 -26.62
C ALA A 68 3.73 2.70 -27.05
N LYS A 69 4.10 1.44 -27.34
CA LYS A 69 3.13 0.38 -27.69
C LYS A 69 2.42 -0.17 -26.46
N GLU A 70 3.14 -0.28 -25.35
CA GLU A 70 2.60 -0.73 -24.07
C GLU A 70 1.73 0.35 -23.41
N TRP A 71 2.17 1.61 -23.51
CA TRP A 71 1.52 2.76 -22.88
C TRP A 71 0.84 3.63 -23.93
N MET A 72 -0.44 3.35 -24.21
CA MET A 72 -1.23 4.01 -25.27
C MET A 72 -1.78 5.41 -24.91
N ASN A 73 -1.21 6.11 -23.92
CA ASN A 73 -1.66 7.46 -23.51
C ASN A 73 -0.85 8.54 -24.25
N PRO A 74 -1.45 9.29 -25.21
CA PRO A 74 -0.71 10.28 -26.00
C PRO A 74 -0.17 11.45 -25.18
N GLN A 75 -0.89 11.88 -24.13
CA GLN A 75 -0.44 12.97 -23.27
C GLN A 75 0.80 12.59 -22.47
N HIS A 76 0.85 11.35 -21.97
CA HIS A 76 2.03 10.82 -21.29
C HIS A 76 3.24 10.74 -22.23
N LEU A 77 3.06 10.29 -23.47
CA LEU A 77 4.15 10.26 -24.44
C LEU A 77 4.63 11.66 -24.83
N ALA A 78 3.73 12.64 -24.94
CA ALA A 78 4.10 14.03 -25.15
C ALA A 78 4.94 14.58 -23.98
N TYR A 79 4.53 14.29 -22.74
CA TYR A 79 5.26 14.65 -21.53
C TYR A 79 6.70 14.10 -21.49
N LEU A 80 6.88 12.83 -21.87
CA LEU A 80 8.18 12.16 -21.88
C LEU A 80 9.10 12.60 -23.02
N SER A 81 8.52 12.91 -24.19
CA SER A 81 9.28 13.26 -25.41
C SER A 81 9.56 14.75 -25.56
N ALA A 82 8.93 15.60 -24.75
CA ALA A 82 9.14 17.04 -24.76
C ALA A 82 10.62 17.38 -24.42
N PRO A 83 11.23 18.33 -25.14
CA PRO A 83 12.62 18.72 -24.91
C PRO A 83 12.79 19.49 -23.59
N GLU A 84 14.03 19.58 -23.09
CA GLU A 84 14.37 20.31 -21.86
C GLU A 84 13.91 21.78 -21.83
N SER A 85 13.70 22.40 -23.00
CA SER A 85 13.21 23.78 -23.11
C SER A 85 11.69 23.92 -22.91
N ASP A 86 10.95 22.82 -22.92
CA ASP A 86 9.50 22.81 -22.82
C ASP A 86 9.06 22.51 -21.38
N GLN A 87 8.47 23.51 -20.72
CA GLN A 87 8.06 23.42 -19.31
C GLN A 87 6.98 22.37 -19.04
N SER A 88 6.29 21.91 -20.09
CA SER A 88 5.33 20.82 -19.97
C SER A 88 5.97 19.44 -19.91
N GLY A 89 7.27 19.31 -20.17
CA GLY A 89 7.97 18.03 -20.28
C GLY A 89 8.69 17.58 -19.02
N PHE A 90 8.87 16.25 -18.87
CA PHE A 90 9.66 15.70 -17.77
C PHE A 90 11.14 16.12 -17.85
N ALA A 91 11.70 16.23 -19.06
CA ALA A 91 13.09 16.66 -19.25
C ALA A 91 13.35 18.06 -18.68
N PHE A 92 12.39 18.99 -18.77
CA PHE A 92 12.49 20.30 -18.13
C PHE A 92 12.55 20.17 -16.60
N LYS A 93 11.71 19.33 -15.99
CA LYS A 93 11.75 19.10 -14.53
C LYS A 93 13.13 18.65 -14.05
N LEU A 94 13.82 17.78 -14.82
CA LEU A 94 15.17 17.34 -14.49
C LEU A 94 16.19 18.50 -14.46
N THR A 95 16.04 19.50 -15.33
CA THR A 95 16.92 20.69 -15.31
C THR A 95 16.74 21.54 -14.05
N LYS A 96 15.62 21.37 -13.36
CA LYS A 96 15.23 22.11 -12.17
C LYS A 96 15.44 21.36 -10.87
N ILE A 97 16.01 20.16 -10.93
CA ILE A 97 16.14 19.31 -9.75
C ILE A 97 16.94 19.97 -8.62
N ASP A 98 17.89 20.86 -8.91
CA ASP A 98 18.68 21.58 -7.90
C ASP A 98 18.14 22.98 -7.54
N ASP A 99 17.01 23.38 -8.12
CA ASP A 99 16.36 24.67 -7.91
C ASP A 99 15.30 24.54 -6.80
N ALA A 100 15.71 24.82 -5.56
CA ALA A 100 14.85 24.63 -4.38
C ALA A 100 13.57 25.49 -4.41
N GLU A 101 13.63 26.69 -4.97
CA GLU A 101 12.44 27.55 -5.12
C GLU A 101 11.48 26.97 -6.15
N TRP A 102 11.99 26.51 -7.30
CA TRP A 102 11.15 25.88 -8.31
C TRP A 102 10.50 24.59 -7.80
N LEU A 103 11.25 23.76 -7.04
CA LEU A 103 10.71 22.54 -6.44
C LEU A 103 9.59 22.85 -5.44
N TYR A 104 9.76 23.89 -4.64
CA TYR A 104 8.72 24.32 -3.72
C TYR A 104 7.47 24.84 -4.44
N GLU A 105 7.66 25.70 -5.46
CA GLU A 105 6.55 26.17 -6.30
C GLU A 105 5.83 25.00 -6.99
N GLU A 106 6.56 24.01 -7.50
CA GLU A 106 5.99 22.81 -8.12
C GLU A 106 5.19 21.99 -7.11
N ALA A 107 5.78 21.70 -5.95
CA ALA A 107 5.16 20.90 -4.89
C ALA A 107 3.87 21.52 -4.33
N THR A 108 3.77 22.86 -4.36
CA THR A 108 2.62 23.59 -3.79
C THR A 108 1.47 23.81 -4.78
N LYS A 109 1.62 23.46 -6.07
CA LYS A 109 0.60 23.71 -7.11
C LYS A 109 -0.76 23.07 -6.86
N CYS A 110 -0.79 21.97 -6.10
CA CYS A 110 -2.01 21.22 -5.82
C CYS A 110 -2.67 21.62 -4.49
N TYR A 111 -2.10 22.58 -3.76
CA TYR A 111 -2.63 23.05 -2.49
C TYR A 111 -3.34 24.39 -2.65
N ASP A 112 -4.42 24.58 -1.90
CA ASP A 112 -5.10 25.86 -1.82
C ASP A 112 -4.25 26.85 -1.00
N ALA A 113 -4.33 28.13 -1.36
CA ALA A 113 -3.51 29.17 -0.73
C ALA A 113 -3.77 29.33 0.78
N GLU A 114 -4.94 28.89 1.26
CA GLU A 114 -5.29 28.91 2.69
C GLU A 114 -4.65 27.78 3.50
N ASP A 115 -4.14 26.76 2.82
CA ASP A 115 -3.44 25.62 3.41
C ASP A 115 -1.92 25.83 3.44
N ILE A 116 -1.42 26.92 2.85
CA ILE A 116 0.01 27.27 2.86
C ILE A 116 0.26 28.31 3.96
N GLY A 117 1.13 27.97 4.90
CA GLY A 117 1.53 28.85 6.00
C GLY A 117 2.55 29.92 5.60
N GLU A 118 2.79 30.86 6.53
CA GLU A 118 3.68 32.00 6.29
C GLU A 118 5.15 31.58 6.09
N ASP A 119 5.57 30.46 6.68
CA ASP A 119 6.93 29.91 6.56
C ASP A 119 7.04 28.88 5.41
N GLY A 120 5.96 28.68 4.65
CA GLY A 120 5.88 27.76 3.52
C GLY A 120 5.63 26.30 3.89
N GLU A 121 5.16 26.04 5.11
CA GLU A 121 4.57 24.77 5.50
C GLU A 121 3.19 24.58 4.89
N VAL A 122 2.80 23.33 4.69
CA VAL A 122 1.46 22.97 4.19
C VAL A 122 0.69 22.26 5.29
N TYR A 123 -0.56 22.66 5.43
CA TYR A 123 -1.50 22.11 6.39
C TYR A 123 -2.47 21.14 5.73
N SER A 124 -2.93 20.17 6.51
CA SER A 124 -3.96 19.24 6.10
C SER A 124 -4.97 19.00 7.23
N THR A 125 -6.17 18.64 6.84
CA THR A 125 -7.24 18.13 7.72
C THR A 125 -7.59 16.68 7.41
N TYR A 126 -6.87 16.06 6.45
CA TYR A 126 -7.06 14.65 6.11
C TYR A 126 -6.41 13.75 7.15
N ASN A 127 -7.05 12.63 7.46
CA ASN A 127 -6.53 11.65 8.40
C ASN A 127 -5.16 11.10 7.93
N PRO A 128 -4.05 11.37 8.64
CA PRO A 128 -2.72 10.88 8.26
C PRO A 128 -2.60 9.34 8.34
N ASP A 129 -3.46 8.71 9.13
CA ASP A 129 -3.54 7.26 9.27
C ASP A 129 -4.51 6.63 8.26
N SER A 130 -5.14 7.39 7.36
CA SER A 130 -6.12 6.87 6.40
C SER A 130 -5.58 5.68 5.59
N ARG A 131 -6.41 4.63 5.47
CA ARG A 131 -6.16 3.42 4.68
C ARG A 131 -7.36 2.99 3.82
N TRP A 132 -8.56 3.49 4.12
CA TRP A 132 -9.82 3.08 3.49
C TRP A 132 -10.87 4.20 3.48
N ASP A 133 -11.69 4.27 2.43
CA ASP A 133 -12.92 5.06 2.30
C ASP A 133 -14.11 4.33 2.95
N TRP A 134 -14.23 3.03 2.70
CA TRP A 134 -15.16 2.12 3.41
C TRP A 134 -14.68 0.67 3.37
N TRP A 135 -15.35 -0.22 4.12
CA TRP A 135 -14.98 -1.63 4.21
C TRP A 135 -16.20 -2.57 4.34
N VAL A 136 -16.00 -3.85 4.01
CA VAL A 136 -17.00 -4.92 4.19
C VAL A 136 -16.34 -6.22 4.63
N VAL A 137 -16.98 -6.96 5.54
CA VAL A 137 -16.55 -8.32 5.90
C VAL A 137 -16.70 -9.27 4.71
N GLY A 138 -15.61 -9.95 4.32
CA GLY A 138 -15.55 -10.84 3.16
C GLY A 138 -15.55 -10.12 1.81
N GLY A 139 -16.50 -9.21 1.60
CA GLY A 139 -16.63 -8.35 0.43
C GLY A 139 -16.58 -9.12 -0.90
N ARG A 140 -15.76 -8.65 -1.85
CA ARG A 140 -15.60 -9.24 -3.20
C ARG A 140 -15.32 -10.75 -3.20
N TRP A 141 -14.81 -11.29 -2.11
CA TRP A 141 -14.34 -12.67 -2.03
C TRP A 141 -15.09 -13.52 -1.01
N GLU A 142 -16.23 -13.05 -0.50
CA GLU A 142 -17.04 -13.76 0.50
C GLU A 142 -17.26 -15.24 0.12
N ASP A 143 -17.61 -15.54 -1.12
CA ASP A 143 -17.87 -16.92 -1.58
C ASP A 143 -16.63 -17.82 -1.62
N VAL A 144 -15.43 -17.22 -1.66
CA VAL A 144 -14.18 -17.98 -1.65
C VAL A 144 -13.67 -18.19 -0.21
N TYR A 145 -14.07 -17.33 0.74
CA TYR A 145 -13.54 -17.31 2.10
C TYR A 145 -14.57 -17.53 3.20
N ARG A 146 -15.83 -17.79 2.86
CA ARG A 146 -16.93 -17.96 3.82
C ARG A 146 -16.56 -18.90 4.98
N ASP A 147 -15.87 -20.00 4.66
CA ASP A 147 -15.50 -21.04 5.62
C ASP A 147 -14.26 -20.68 6.48
N SER A 148 -13.47 -19.69 6.06
CA SER A 148 -12.27 -19.20 6.77
C SER A 148 -12.53 -17.92 7.56
N GLN A 149 -13.73 -17.33 7.46
CA GLN A 149 -14.09 -16.21 8.31
C GLN A 149 -14.10 -16.62 9.78
N CYS A 150 -13.48 -15.80 10.62
CA CYS A 150 -13.38 -16.02 12.06
C CYS A 150 -12.54 -17.26 12.44
N GLU A 151 -11.59 -17.66 11.59
CA GLU A 151 -10.66 -18.73 11.93
C GLU A 151 -9.73 -18.32 13.09
N PRO A 152 -9.34 -19.25 13.97
CA PRO A 152 -8.40 -18.93 15.04
C PRO A 152 -7.05 -18.45 14.48
N VAL A 153 -6.42 -17.47 15.14
CA VAL A 153 -5.05 -17.03 14.80
C VAL A 153 -4.05 -18.19 14.76
N ALA A 154 -4.26 -19.25 15.55
CA ALA A 154 -3.43 -20.45 15.53
C ALA A 154 -3.40 -21.16 14.15
N GLU A 155 -4.50 -21.12 13.40
CA GLU A 155 -4.56 -21.67 12.04
C GLU A 155 -3.75 -20.79 11.08
N LEU A 156 -3.93 -19.47 11.15
CA LEU A 156 -3.13 -18.49 10.39
C LEU A 156 -1.62 -18.68 10.66
N VAL A 157 -1.21 -18.82 11.92
CA VAL A 157 0.18 -19.07 12.33
C VAL A 157 0.73 -20.36 11.72
N THR A 158 -0.07 -21.43 11.74
CA THR A 158 0.34 -22.72 11.16
C THR A 158 0.66 -22.56 9.68
N VAL A 159 -0.21 -21.88 8.94
CA VAL A 159 -0.03 -21.74 7.50
C VAL A 159 1.07 -20.73 7.15
N LEU A 160 1.28 -19.68 7.94
CA LEU A 160 2.43 -18.79 7.81
C LEU A 160 3.75 -19.56 7.99
N ALA A 161 3.83 -20.45 8.99
CA ALA A 161 5.01 -21.28 9.21
C ALA A 161 5.28 -22.26 8.05
N GLU A 162 4.23 -22.89 7.51
CA GLU A 162 4.34 -23.75 6.32
C GLU A 162 4.79 -22.97 5.08
N THR A 163 4.25 -21.76 4.92
CA THR A 163 4.59 -20.84 3.83
C THR A 163 6.06 -20.42 3.89
N LYS A 164 6.53 -20.04 5.08
CA LYS A 164 7.95 -19.71 5.30
C LYS A 164 8.85 -20.88 4.93
N ALA A 165 8.53 -22.08 5.40
CA ALA A 165 9.31 -23.26 5.09
C ALA A 165 9.35 -23.55 3.58
N ALA A 166 8.30 -23.23 2.83
CA ALA A 166 8.28 -23.34 1.37
C ALA A 166 9.20 -22.32 0.69
N LEU A 167 9.15 -21.06 1.13
CA LEU A 167 10.06 -20.02 0.67
C LEU A 167 11.52 -20.35 0.88
N GLU A 168 11.87 -20.85 2.06
CA GLU A 168 13.24 -21.24 2.40
C GLU A 168 13.77 -22.40 1.53
N ARG A 169 12.87 -23.22 0.97
CA ARG A 169 13.23 -24.27 -0.01
C ARG A 169 13.39 -23.75 -1.44
N GLY A 170 13.02 -22.48 -1.69
CA GLY A 170 12.98 -21.89 -3.03
C GLY A 170 11.73 -22.27 -3.82
N ASP A 171 10.66 -22.70 -3.15
CA ASP A 171 9.38 -22.98 -3.80
C ASP A 171 8.81 -21.67 -4.37
N GLN A 172 8.36 -21.68 -5.63
CA GLN A 172 7.70 -20.51 -6.22
C GLN A 172 6.30 -20.36 -5.66
N LEU A 173 6.11 -19.22 -5.02
CA LEU A 173 4.85 -18.77 -4.48
C LEU A 173 4.00 -18.15 -5.61
N ARG A 174 2.92 -18.80 -6.04
CA ARG A 174 2.01 -18.23 -7.05
C ARG A 174 0.95 -17.33 -6.42
N SER A 175 0.87 -16.09 -6.90
CA SER A 175 -0.18 -15.12 -6.58
C SER A 175 -1.48 -15.43 -7.35
N ALA A 176 -2.54 -15.79 -6.60
CA ALA A 176 -3.95 -15.85 -7.04
C ALA A 176 -4.31 -16.82 -8.20
N PRO A 177 -5.59 -17.23 -8.31
CA PRO A 177 -6.05 -18.00 -9.46
C PRO A 177 -6.09 -17.07 -10.68
N GLN A 178 -5.38 -17.42 -11.76
CA GLN A 178 -5.85 -17.02 -13.08
C GLN A 178 -7.25 -17.60 -13.24
N GLU A 179 -8.20 -16.78 -13.70
CA GLU A 179 -9.55 -17.22 -14.05
C GLU A 179 -9.48 -18.56 -14.80
N GLY A 180 -10.24 -19.53 -14.29
CA GLY A 180 -10.03 -20.94 -14.54
C GLY A 180 -9.86 -21.33 -16.01
N HIS A 181 -8.77 -22.04 -16.30
CA HIS A 181 -8.79 -23.03 -17.36
C HIS A 181 -9.41 -24.32 -16.81
N PRO A 182 -10.50 -24.85 -17.41
CA PRO A 182 -11.09 -26.09 -16.98
C PRO A 182 -10.11 -27.24 -17.23
N GLY A 183 -9.68 -27.95 -16.18
CA GLY A 183 -8.95 -29.21 -16.29
C GLY A 183 -7.56 -29.29 -15.66
N GLU A 184 -7.08 -28.27 -14.95
CA GLU A 184 -5.81 -28.36 -14.22
C GLU A 184 -6.03 -28.77 -12.75
N GLU A 185 -5.29 -29.80 -12.30
CA GLU A 185 -5.27 -30.19 -10.88
C GLU A 185 -4.55 -29.12 -10.03
N PRO A 186 -5.03 -28.85 -8.81
CA PRO A 186 -4.47 -27.78 -7.97
C PRO A 186 -3.13 -28.21 -7.38
N GLU A 187 -2.03 -27.87 -8.07
CA GLU A 187 -0.70 -27.96 -7.46
C GLU A 187 -0.57 -26.92 -6.33
N ARG A 188 -0.01 -27.37 -5.20
CA ARG A 188 0.10 -26.66 -3.91
C ARG A 188 0.64 -25.24 -4.09
N ARG A 189 -0.20 -24.30 -3.70
CA ARG A 189 -0.05 -22.85 -3.86
C ARG A 189 0.50 -22.27 -2.56
N LEU A 190 1.09 -21.07 -2.61
CA LEU A 190 0.87 -20.17 -1.47
C LEU A 190 -0.62 -20.19 -1.15
N PRO A 191 -1.01 -20.06 0.11
CA PRO A 191 -2.35 -19.61 0.33
C PRO A 191 -2.48 -18.23 -0.31
N TRP A 192 -3.27 -18.18 -1.38
CA TRP A 192 -3.79 -17.00 -2.09
C TRP A 192 -4.39 -15.92 -1.17
N TRP A 193 -4.45 -16.19 0.13
CA TRP A 193 -5.03 -15.43 1.20
C TRP A 193 -4.07 -14.59 2.01
N PHE A 194 -2.77 -14.61 1.71
CA PHE A 194 -1.82 -13.76 2.41
C PHE A 194 -2.35 -12.32 2.41
N PRO A 195 -2.81 -11.83 3.57
CA PRO A 195 -3.61 -10.63 3.57
C PRO A 195 -2.68 -9.49 3.16
N SER A 196 -3.07 -8.69 2.16
CA SER A 196 -2.22 -7.58 1.68
C SER A 196 -1.83 -6.62 2.80
N HIS A 197 -2.64 -6.60 3.85
CA HIS A 197 -2.39 -5.91 5.11
C HIS A 197 -3.04 -6.67 6.27
N LEU A 198 -2.51 -6.51 7.47
CA LEU A 198 -3.08 -7.03 8.71
C LEU A 198 -3.27 -5.88 9.70
N VAL A 199 -4.43 -5.81 10.33
CA VAL A 199 -4.67 -4.92 11.48
C VAL A 199 -4.58 -5.73 12.77
N THR A 200 -3.70 -5.30 13.67
CA THR A 200 -3.39 -5.98 14.93
C THR A 200 -3.68 -5.09 16.12
N LEU A 201 -3.81 -5.66 17.31
CA LEU A 201 -4.14 -4.94 18.55
C LEU A 201 -2.90 -4.62 19.37
N ARG A 202 -1.80 -4.26 18.70
CA ARG A 202 -0.47 -4.32 19.29
C ARG A 202 -0.18 -3.11 20.19
N GLY A 203 -0.71 -3.12 21.40
CA GLY A 203 -0.32 -2.21 22.47
C GLY A 203 -0.81 -2.66 23.84
N ASP A 204 -0.08 -2.28 24.91
CA ASP A 204 -0.55 -2.44 26.29
C ASP A 204 -1.82 -1.61 26.57
N ASP A 205 -2.11 -0.65 25.69
CA ASP A 205 -3.29 0.21 25.65
C ASP A 205 -4.46 -0.38 24.83
N GLY A 206 -4.23 -1.46 24.08
CA GLY A 206 -5.24 -2.11 23.24
C GLY A 206 -5.46 -1.42 21.88
N GLU A 207 -4.58 -0.50 21.47
CA GLU A 207 -4.73 0.24 20.22
C GLU A 207 -4.41 -0.61 18.97
N ALA A 208 -5.06 -0.23 17.86
CA ALA A 208 -4.93 -0.92 16.59
C ALA A 208 -3.73 -0.40 15.77
N ASP A 209 -2.96 -1.34 15.22
CA ASP A 209 -1.81 -1.10 14.35
C ASP A 209 -2.00 -1.75 12.99
N TRP A 210 -1.78 -0.97 11.93
CA TRP A 210 -1.87 -1.41 10.55
C TRP A 210 -0.52 -1.85 10.00
N ILE A 211 -0.44 -3.09 9.56
CA ILE A 211 0.77 -3.69 8.98
C ILE A 211 0.51 -4.01 7.53
N ALA A 212 1.19 -3.29 6.65
CA ALA A 212 1.18 -3.60 5.23
C ALA A 212 2.18 -4.73 4.94
N VAL A 213 1.77 -5.70 4.12
CA VAL A 213 2.72 -6.44 3.28
C VAL A 213 3.22 -5.44 2.25
N CYS A 214 4.51 -5.44 1.93
CA CYS A 214 5.18 -4.68 0.87
C CYS A 214 4.27 -3.81 -0.03
N ARG A 215 4.50 -2.49 -0.10
CA ARG A 215 3.71 -1.58 -0.96
C ARG A 215 3.66 -2.11 -2.40
N THR A 216 2.50 -2.59 -2.83
CA THR A 216 2.23 -2.89 -4.25
C THR A 216 1.56 -1.70 -4.89
N GLY A 217 2.23 -1.08 -5.86
CA GLY A 217 1.51 -0.40 -6.93
C GLY A 217 0.78 -1.42 -7.81
N TRP A 218 -0.06 -0.92 -8.73
CA TRP A 218 -0.92 -1.70 -9.64
C TRP A 218 -0.21 -2.84 -10.42
N PHE A 219 1.12 -2.80 -10.51
CA PHE A 219 1.96 -3.91 -10.95
C PHE A 219 3.28 -3.87 -10.16
N GLY A 220 3.58 -4.94 -9.42
CA GLY A 220 4.93 -5.20 -8.92
C GLY A 220 5.20 -4.75 -7.48
N PHE A 221 5.77 -5.68 -6.73
CA PHE A 221 6.41 -5.49 -5.44
C PHE A 221 7.48 -4.39 -5.51
N HIS A 222 7.45 -3.45 -4.55
CA HIS A 222 8.69 -2.98 -3.93
C HIS A 222 8.43 -2.30 -2.57
N ASP A 223 9.00 -2.87 -1.51
CA ASP A 223 9.77 -2.09 -0.53
C ASP A 223 11.18 -2.71 -0.48
N ARG A 224 12.22 -1.90 -0.28
CA ARG A 224 13.64 -2.24 -0.52
C ARG A 224 14.28 -3.06 0.60
N ASP A 225 13.59 -3.28 1.72
CA ASP A 225 14.26 -3.59 2.97
C ASP A 225 13.91 -4.96 3.58
N MET A 226 13.02 -5.76 2.97
CA MET A 226 12.60 -7.04 3.56
C MET A 226 12.14 -8.07 2.51
N THR A 227 12.63 -9.30 2.63
CA THR A 227 12.18 -10.48 1.88
C THR A 227 10.83 -10.99 2.41
N GLU A 228 10.12 -11.77 1.60
CA GLU A 228 8.84 -12.40 2.01
C GLU A 228 9.00 -13.27 3.28
N ALA A 229 10.13 -13.97 3.40
CA ALA A 229 10.43 -14.80 4.57
C ALA A 229 10.66 -13.96 5.84
N GLU A 230 11.38 -12.84 5.73
CA GLU A 230 11.60 -11.91 6.84
C GLU A 230 10.29 -11.24 7.29
N TRP A 231 9.39 -10.94 6.35
CA TRP A 231 8.06 -10.43 6.70
C TRP A 231 7.25 -11.48 7.46
N ILE A 232 7.27 -12.73 7.01
CA ILE A 232 6.55 -13.81 7.69
C ILE A 232 7.12 -14.03 9.09
N ASP A 233 8.44 -13.92 9.27
CA ASP A 233 9.05 -13.99 10.59
C ASP A 233 8.55 -12.89 11.53
N HIS A 234 8.48 -11.66 11.04
CA HIS A 234 7.93 -10.55 11.82
C HIS A 234 6.47 -10.81 12.21
N LEU A 235 5.66 -11.33 11.28
CA LEU A 235 4.28 -11.63 11.56
C LEU A 235 4.12 -12.79 12.56
N LEU A 236 4.88 -13.87 12.42
CA LEU A 236 4.87 -15.00 13.34
C LEU A 236 5.23 -14.56 14.76
N GLN A 237 6.24 -13.71 14.91
CA GLN A 237 6.62 -13.13 16.21
C GLN A 237 5.48 -12.32 16.83
N MET A 238 4.76 -11.57 16.00
CA MET A 238 3.64 -10.75 16.46
C MET A 238 2.40 -11.55 16.87
N LEU A 239 2.15 -12.68 16.20
CA LEU A 239 1.00 -13.53 16.48
C LEU A 239 1.27 -14.53 17.62
N GLU A 240 2.50 -14.57 18.16
CA GLU A 240 2.86 -15.48 19.24
C GLU A 240 1.99 -15.26 20.49
N GLY A 241 1.23 -16.30 20.88
CA GLY A 241 0.36 -16.25 22.05
C GLY A 241 -0.92 -15.43 21.89
N VAL A 242 -1.22 -14.90 20.70
CA VAL A 242 -2.43 -14.12 20.45
C VAL A 242 -3.67 -15.02 20.45
N ALA A 243 -4.59 -14.75 21.38
CA ALA A 243 -5.86 -15.45 21.50
C ALA A 243 -6.99 -14.67 20.79
N ALA A 244 -6.95 -14.67 19.46
CA ALA A 244 -7.92 -13.98 18.61
C ALA A 244 -8.38 -14.85 17.44
N GLN A 245 -9.39 -14.35 16.75
CA GLN A 245 -9.88 -14.83 15.46
C GLN A 245 -9.45 -13.87 14.36
N VAL A 246 -9.37 -14.37 13.15
CA VAL A 246 -9.05 -13.59 11.97
C VAL A 246 -10.33 -13.30 11.21
N VAL A 247 -10.64 -12.02 11.03
CA VAL A 247 -11.75 -11.60 10.17
C VAL A 247 -11.20 -10.98 8.90
N TYR A 248 -11.64 -11.52 7.76
CA TYR A 248 -11.24 -11.05 6.44
C TYR A 248 -12.10 -9.87 6.00
N ILE A 249 -11.46 -8.76 5.65
CA ILE A 249 -12.08 -7.50 5.29
C ILE A 249 -11.68 -7.10 3.87
N ASP A 250 -12.65 -6.67 3.08
CA ASP A 250 -12.43 -5.98 1.82
C ASP A 250 -12.46 -4.47 2.06
N PHE A 251 -11.32 -3.81 1.86
CA PHE A 251 -11.16 -2.37 2.00
C PHE A 251 -11.27 -1.72 0.64
N HIS A 252 -11.96 -0.57 0.59
CA HIS A 252 -12.19 0.20 -0.61
C HIS A 252 -11.54 1.59 -0.48
N ASN A 253 -10.98 2.06 -1.60
CA ASN A 253 -10.42 3.39 -1.84
C ASN A 253 -10.94 3.89 -3.20
#